data_AF-A0A3M1G1K8-F1
#
_entry.id   AF-A0A3M1G1K8-F1
#
_cell.length_a   1.000
_cell.length_b   1.000
_cell.length_c   1.000
_cell.angle_alpha   90.00
_cell.angle_beta   90.00
_cell.angle_gamma   90.00
#
_symmetry.space_group_name_H-M   'P 1'
#
loop_
_entity.id
_entity.type
_entity.pdbx_description
1 polymer ?
#
loop_
_entity_poly.entity_id
_entity_poly.type
_entity_poly.pdbx_seq_one_letter_code
_entity_poly.pdbx_strand_id
1 'polypeptide(L)' 'ITEDNVVKVKLTGACGSCPMSIMTLKGGIESVLKQDVSAVKAVEAV' A
#
# COMPACT_ATOMS: atom_id res chain seq x y z
N ILE A 1 8.03 -7.13 4.90
CA ILE A 1 8.07 -7.41 3.44
C ILE A 1 8.01 -8.93 3.31
N THR A 2 6.99 -9.46 2.65
CA THR A 2 6.88 -10.91 2.39
C THR A 2 7.95 -11.32 1.36
N GLU A 3 8.26 -12.61 1.24
CA GLU A 3 9.24 -13.13 0.26
C GLU A 3 8.89 -12.73 -1.20
N ASP A 4 7.61 -12.47 -1.49
CA ASP A 4 7.11 -11.92 -2.76
C ASP A 4 7.30 -10.41 -2.96
N ASN A 5 8.07 -9.75 -2.08
CA ASN A 5 8.22 -8.29 -2.02
C ASN A 5 6.89 -7.53 -1.88
N VAL A 6 5.95 -8.12 -1.13
CA VAL A 6 4.67 -7.50 -0.79
C VAL A 6 4.79 -6.73 0.53
N VAL A 7 4.39 -5.46 0.51
CA VAL A 7 4.37 -4.60 1.70
C VAL A 7 2.95 -4.58 2.26
N LYS A 8 2.79 -5.07 3.49
CA LYS A 8 1.52 -5.01 4.21
C LYS A 8 1.46 -3.71 5.02
N VAL A 9 0.45 -2.89 4.77
CA VAL A 9 0.24 -1.61 5.44
C VAL A 9 -1.10 -1.62 6.16
N LYS A 10 -1.12 -1.20 7.42
CA LYS A 10 -2.37 -0.99 8.15
C LYS A 10 -2.77 0.46 7.96
N LEU A 11 -3.87 0.69 7.26
CA LEU A 11 -4.40 2.04 7.07
C LEU A 11 -5.10 2.47 8.36
N THR A 12 -4.51 3.44 9.05
CA THR A 12 -5.09 4.05 10.24
C THR A 12 -5.76 5.39 9.85
N GLY A 13 -6.99 5.63 10.33
CA GLY A 13 -7.77 6.84 10.04
C GLY A 13 -9.02 6.61 9.19
N ALA A 14 -9.72 7.69 8.83
CA ALA A 14 -11.00 7.65 8.10
C ALA A 14 -10.92 6.94 6.74
N CYS A 15 -9.74 6.97 6.10
CA CYS A 15 -9.47 6.26 4.86
C CYS A 15 -9.47 4.73 5.01
N GLY A 16 -9.36 4.20 6.23
CA GLY A 16 -9.47 2.76 6.51
C GLY A 16 -10.91 2.23 6.51
N SER A 17 -11.91 3.10 6.67
CA SER A 17 -13.34 2.74 6.66
C SER A 17 -14.05 2.96 5.33
N CYS A 18 -13.42 3.67 4.38
CA CYS A 18 -13.98 3.96 3.06
C CYS A 18 -13.27 3.14 1.98
N PRO A 19 -13.93 2.14 1.34
CA PRO A 19 -13.30 1.27 0.36
C PRO A 19 -12.78 2.03 -0.88
N MET A 20 -13.40 3.16 -1.22
CA MET A 20 -12.95 4.01 -2.32
C MET A 20 -11.62 4.71 -1.99
N SER A 21 -11.46 5.18 -0.74
CA SER A 21 -10.23 5.79 -0.26
C SER A 21 -9.10 4.76 -0.12
N ILE A 22 -9.41 3.50 0.20
CA ILE A 22 -8.41 2.43 0.27
C ILE A 22 -7.75 2.22 -1.09
N MET A 23 -8.53 2.13 -2.18
CA MET A 23 -7.96 1.94 -3.53
C MET A 23 -7.05 3.10 -3.96
N THR A 24 -7.49 4.33 -3.74
CA THR A 24 -6.70 5.53 -4.11
C THR A 24 -5.44 5.65 -3.26
N LEU A 25 -5.56 5.47 -1.95
CA LEU A 25 -4.43 5.58 -1.04
C LEU A 25 -3.42 4.46 -1.26
N LYS A 26 -3.90 3.22 -1.48
CA LYS A 26 -3.07 2.07 -1.86
C LYS A 26 -2.24 2.37 -3.10
N GLY A 27 -2.87 2.89 -4.16
CA GLY A 27 -2.18 3.24 -5.40
C GLY A 27 -1.09 4.30 -5.20
N GLY A 28 -1.38 5.36 -4.43
CA GLY A 28 -0.39 6.38 -4.11
C GLY A 28 0.78 5.84 -3.30
N ILE A 29 0.50 5.02 -2.28
CA ILE A 29 1.52 4.36 -1.45
C ILE A 29 2.39 3.42 -2.29
N GLU A 30 1.79 2.65 -3.21
CA GLU A 30 2.50 1.77 -4.12
C GLU A 30 3.42 2.53 -5.09
N SER A 31 2.96 3.65 -5.65
CA SER A 31 3.78 4.50 -6.52
C SER A 31 4.99 5.06 -5.78
N VAL A 32 4.81 5.61 -4.58
CA VAL A 32 5.90 6.16 -3.76
C VAL A 32 6.88 5.06 -3.35
N LEU A 33 6.38 3.91 -2.88
CA LEU A 33 7.22 2.77 -2.51
C LEU A 33 8.03 2.24 -3.69
N LYS A 34 7.48 2.22 -4.90
CA LYS A 34 8.22 1.81 -6.11
C LYS A 34 9.31 2.81 -6.50
N GLN A 35 9.09 4.10 -6.23
CA GLN A 35 10.09 5.16 -6.46
C GLN A 35 11.24 5.08 -5.45
N ASP A 36 10.95 4.94 -4.16
CA ASP A 36 11.97 4.87 -3.11
C ASP A 36 12.63 3.49 -3.00
N VAL A 37 11.86 2.43 -3.25
CA VAL A 37 12.26 1.02 -3.10
C VAL A 37 11.73 0.21 -4.28
N SER A 38 12.48 0.23 -5.39
CA SER A 38 12.09 -0.45 -6.64
C SER A 38 11.95 -1.98 -6.53
N ALA A 39 12.36 -2.59 -5.43
CA ALA A 39 12.14 -4.01 -5.15
C ALA A 39 10.68 -4.33 -4.76
N VAL A 40 9.86 -3.34 -4.39
CA VAL A 40 8.47 -3.55 -3.95
C VAL A 40 7.58 -3.92 -5.13
N LYS A 41 6.94 -5.09 -5.03
CA LYS A 41 6.11 -5.66 -6.10
C LYS A 41 4.65 -5.28 -5.99
N ALA A 42 4.11 -5.31 -4.75
CA ALA A 42 2.73 -4.94 -4.47
C ALA A 42 2.57 -4.44 -3.02
N VAL A 43 1.51 -3.67 -2.80
CA VAL A 43 1.08 -3.25 -1.46
C VAL A 43 -0.24 -3.92 -1.12
N GLU A 44 -0.42 -4.35 0.12
CA GLU A 44 -1.69 -4.90 0.62
C GLU A 44 -2.11 -4.19 1.91
N ALA A 45 -3.40 -3.85 2.01
CA ALA A 45 -3.97 -3.34 3.25
C ALA A 45 -4.34 -4.53 4.16
N VAL A 46 -3.93 -4.47 5.44
CA VAL A 46 -4.25 -5.48 6.47
C VAL A 46 -5.18 -4.93 7.56
#